data_AF-A0A354WV28-F1
#
_entry.id   AF-A0A354WV28-F1
#
_cell.length_a   1.000
_cell.length_b   1.000
_cell.length_c   1.000
_cell.angle_alpha   90.00
_cell.angle_beta   90.00
_cell.angle_gamma   90.00
#
_symmetry.space_group_name_H-M   'P 1'
#
loop_
_entity.id
_entity.type
_entity.pdbx_description
1 polymer ?
#
loop_
_entity_poly.entity_id
_entity_poly.type
_entity_poly.pdbx_seq_one_letter_code
_entity_poly.pdbx_strand_id
1 'polypeptide(L)'
;MESLFPFALLCFTSFFTLINPLGTMPVFLSMTGGMSEKERKRIVMKSTMVAFLIMITFTVFGRFLFQVFGLSTNGFRIAGGIIILKIGYDMLQAKYTHIKINEEEIQHV
;
A
#
# COMPACT_ATOMS: atom_id res chain seq x y z
N MET A 1 -11.62 -30.28 -0.63
CA MET A 1 -10.63 -29.77 -1.62
C MET A 1 -11.28 -28.96 -2.75
N GLU A 2 -12.58 -29.13 -3.01
CA GLU A 2 -13.40 -28.33 -3.96
C GLU A 2 -13.39 -26.79 -3.73
N SER A 3 -12.95 -26.31 -2.56
CA SER A 3 -12.94 -24.89 -2.19
C SER A 3 -11.55 -24.22 -2.17
N LEU A 4 -10.47 -24.99 -2.28
CA LEU A 4 -9.11 -24.43 -2.18
C LEU A 4 -8.76 -23.56 -3.38
N PHE A 5 -9.16 -24.01 -4.57
CA PHE A 5 -8.88 -23.28 -5.82
C PHE A 5 -9.64 -21.95 -5.92
N PRO A 6 -10.97 -21.89 -5.67
CA PRO A 6 -11.68 -20.61 -5.58
C PRO A 6 -11.14 -19.69 -4.50
N PHE A 7 -10.76 -20.23 -3.34
CA PHE A 7 -10.16 -19.44 -2.25
C PHE A 7 -8.80 -18.86 -2.64
N ALA A 8 -7.93 -19.67 -3.25
CA ALA A 8 -6.62 -19.23 -3.73
C ALA A 8 -6.76 -18.14 -4.79
N LEU A 9 -7.71 -18.29 -5.72
CA LEU A 9 -8.02 -17.25 -6.72
C LEU A 9 -8.52 -15.97 -6.07
N LEU A 10 -9.43 -16.06 -5.09
CA LEU A 10 -9.93 -14.89 -4.36
C LEU A 10 -8.81 -14.16 -3.63
N CYS A 11 -7.94 -14.88 -2.92
CA CYS A 11 -6.79 -14.28 -2.25
C CYS A 11 -5.85 -13.62 -3.26
N PHE A 12 -5.50 -14.32 -4.34
CA PHE A 12 -4.61 -13.81 -5.37
C PHE A 12 -5.16 -12.53 -6.00
N THR A 13 -6.42 -12.52 -6.45
CA THR A 13 -7.02 -11.33 -7.08
C THR A 13 -7.17 -10.18 -6.10
N SER A 14 -7.49 -10.46 -4.84
CA SER A 14 -7.57 -9.44 -3.78
C SER A 14 -6.21 -8.78 -3.54
N PHE A 15 -5.14 -9.56 -3.35
CA PHE A 15 -3.80 -9.03 -3.15
C PHE A 15 -3.26 -8.32 -4.40
N PHE A 16 -3.49 -8.90 -5.58
CA PHE A 16 -3.07 -8.30 -6.85
C PHE A 16 -3.72 -6.93 -7.05
N THR A 17 -5.03 -6.82 -6.81
CA THR A 17 -5.75 -5.55 -6.91
C THR A 17 -5.28 -4.55 -5.86
N LEU A 18 -5.09 -5.00 -4.61
CA LEU A 18 -4.67 -4.16 -3.50
C LEU A 18 -3.26 -3.57 -3.70
N ILE A 19 -2.30 -4.39 -4.13
CA ILE A 19 -0.91 -3.98 -4.34
C ILE A 19 -0.78 -3.14 -5.62
N ASN A 20 -1.67 -3.33 -6.59
CA ASN A 20 -1.62 -2.68 -7.89
C ASN A 20 -0.20 -2.72 -8.51
N PRO A 21 0.35 -3.93 -8.78
CA PRO A 21 1.72 -4.06 -9.26
C PRO A 21 1.92 -3.37 -10.62
N LEU A 22 0.88 -3.31 -11.46
CA LEU A 22 0.93 -2.66 -12.77
C LEU A 22 1.12 -1.14 -12.65
N GLY A 23 0.46 -0.49 -11.68
CA GLY A 23 0.69 0.93 -11.41
C GLY A 23 1.99 1.19 -10.66
N THR A 24 2.37 0.29 -9.74
CA THR A 24 3.53 0.50 -8.86
C THR A 24 4.86 0.22 -9.57
N MET A 25 4.92 -0.70 -10.53
CA MET A 25 6.13 -1.05 -11.27
C MET A 25 6.76 0.13 -12.03
N PRO A 26 6.05 0.90 -12.88
CA PRO A 26 6.63 2.05 -13.58
C PRO A 26 7.03 3.17 -12.62
N VAL A 27 6.27 3.39 -11.53
CA VAL A 27 6.62 4.35 -10.48
C VAL A 27 7.92 3.96 -9.79
N PHE A 28 8.10 2.68 -9.46
CA PHE A 28 9.35 2.20 -8.88
C PHE A 28 10.52 2.34 -9.86
N LEU A 29 10.31 2.04 -11.14
CA LEU A 29 11.34 2.19 -12.17
C LEU A 29 11.74 3.65 -12.39
N SER A 30 10.78 4.59 -12.39
CA SER A 30 11.08 6.01 -12.53
C SER A 30 11.84 6.56 -11.32
N MET A 31 11.48 6.13 -10.11
CA MET A 31 12.15 6.55 -8.87
C MET A 31 13.54 5.91 -8.68
N THR A 32 13.81 4.77 -9.33
CA THR A 32 15.11 4.07 -9.22
C THR A 32 15.99 4.22 -10.46
N GLY A 33 15.57 5.05 -11.43
CA GLY A 33 16.34 5.36 -12.63
C GLY A 33 17.65 6.07 -12.27
N GLY A 34 18.78 5.44 -12.58
CA GLY A 34 20.12 5.97 -12.28
C GLY A 34 20.77 5.43 -11.00
N MET A 35 20.06 4.65 -10.20
CA MET A 35 20.65 3.97 -9.03
C MET A 35 21.46 2.73 -9.45
N SER A 36 22.49 2.40 -8.67
CA SER A 36 23.19 1.13 -8.86
C SER A 36 22.32 -0.07 -8.46
N GLU A 37 22.59 -1.24 -9.04
CA GLU A 37 21.89 -2.49 -8.71
C GLU A 37 21.93 -2.83 -7.20
N LYS A 38 23.02 -2.46 -6.51
CA LYS A 38 23.16 -2.67 -5.06
C LYS A 38 22.19 -1.81 -4.26
N GLU A 39 22.02 -0.55 -4.65
CA GLU A 39 21.09 0.38 -3.99
C GLU A 39 19.65 -0.04 -4.23
N ARG A 40 19.33 -0.39 -5.48
CA ARG A 40 18.01 -0.88 -5.86
C ARG A 40 17.62 -2.13 -5.07
N LYS A 41 18.53 -3.11 -4.94
CA LYS A 41 18.31 -4.31 -4.13
C LYS A 41 18.10 -3.98 -2.64
N ARG A 42 18.83 -2.99 -2.11
CA ARG A 42 18.66 -2.54 -0.72
C ARG A 42 17.29 -1.93 -0.49
N ILE A 43 16.79 -1.12 -1.42
CA ILE A 43 15.45 -0.54 -1.35
C ILE A 43 14.40 -1.65 -1.37
N VAL A 44 14.47 -2.59 -2.32
CA VAL A 44 13.52 -3.72 -2.40
C VAL A 44 13.49 -4.49 -1.07
N MET A 45 14.65 -4.87 -0.54
CA MET A 45 14.71 -5.60 0.73
C MET A 45 14.12 -4.82 1.90
N LYS A 46 14.42 -3.52 2.01
CA LYS A 46 13.85 -2.66 3.06
C LYS A 46 12.33 -2.55 2.92
N SER A 47 11.83 -2.24 1.72
CA SER A 47 10.39 -2.08 1.47
C SER A 47 9.62 -3.37 1.74
N THR A 48 10.14 -4.51 1.29
CA THR A 48 9.55 -5.83 1.57
C THR A 48 9.55 -6.13 3.07
N MET A 49 10.63 -5.84 3.78
CA MET A 49 10.71 -6.11 5.22
C MET A 49 9.77 -5.21 6.03
N VAL A 50 9.64 -3.93 5.66
CA VAL A 50 8.67 -3.01 6.27
C VAL A 50 7.24 -3.49 6.02
N ALA A 51 6.90 -3.82 4.78
CA ALA A 51 5.57 -4.34 4.44
C ALA A 51 5.25 -5.64 5.20
N PHE A 52 6.22 -6.56 5.29
CA PHE A 52 6.08 -7.81 6.04
C PHE A 52 5.82 -7.55 7.53
N LEU A 53 6.60 -6.67 8.16
CA LEU A 53 6.42 -6.32 9.57
C LEU A 53 5.05 -5.69 9.84
N ILE A 54 4.60 -4.78 8.98
CA ILE A 54 3.26 -4.18 9.07
C ILE A 54 2.20 -5.28 8.97
N MET A 55 2.30 -6.17 7.97
CA MET A 55 1.33 -7.26 7.80
C MET A 55 1.28 -8.20 9.02
N ILE A 56 2.42 -8.62 9.54
CA ILE A 56 2.48 -9.49 10.73
C ILE A 56 1.89 -8.78 11.95
N THR A 57 2.23 -7.50 12.14
CA THR A 57 1.70 -6.70 13.26
C THR A 57 0.17 -6.61 13.17
N PHE A 58 -0.40 -6.26 12.03
CA PHE A 58 -1.85 -6.21 11.86
C PHE A 58 -2.51 -7.59 11.92
N THR A 59 -1.82 -8.65 11.50
CA THR A 59 -2.34 -10.02 11.62
C THR A 59 -2.47 -10.44 13.08
N VAL A 60 -1.47 -10.13 13.90
CA VAL A 60 -1.45 -10.50 15.33
C VAL A 60 -2.32 -9.57 16.17
N PHE A 61 -2.22 -8.25 15.95
CA PHE A 61 -2.86 -7.24 16.78
C PHE A 61 -4.16 -6.67 16.22
N GLY A 62 -4.55 -7.00 14.98
CA GLY A 62 -5.70 -6.38 14.32
C GLY A 62 -7.03 -6.60 15.04
N ARG A 63 -7.22 -7.79 15.63
CA ARG A 63 -8.43 -8.07 16.43
C ARG A 63 -8.48 -7.25 17.72
N PHE A 64 -7.33 -7.08 18.37
CA PHE A 64 -7.19 -6.23 19.54
C PHE A 64 -7.49 -4.77 19.21
N LEU A 65 -6.96 -4.27 18.08
CA LEU A 65 -7.24 -2.93 17.57
C LEU A 65 -8.75 -2.70 17.42
N PHE A 66 -9.46 -3.63 16.77
CA PHE A 66 -10.91 -3.51 16.59
C PHE A 66 -11.69 -3.54 17.90
N GLN A 67 -11.26 -4.31 18.90
CA GLN A 67 -11.89 -4.34 20.21
C GLN A 67 -11.70 -3.01 20.97
N VAL A 68 -10.50 -2.44 20.95
CA VAL A 68 -10.22 -1.16 21.64
C VAL A 68 -11.04 -0.01 21.05
N PHE A 69 -11.20 0.04 19.74
CA PHE A 69 -12.00 1.07 19.08
C PHE A 69 -13.51 0.77 19.04
N GLY A 70 -13.96 -0.37 19.59
CA GLY A 70 -15.36 -0.80 19.50
C GLY A 70 -15.84 -1.01 18.06
N LEU A 71 -14.93 -1.29 17.12
CA LEU A 71 -15.22 -1.43 15.70
C LEU A 71 -15.52 -2.88 15.34
N SER A 72 -16.49 -3.08 14.45
CA SER A 72 -16.67 -4.37 13.78
C SER A 72 -15.78 -4.44 12.54
N THR A 73 -15.44 -5.67 12.13
CA THR A 73 -14.73 -5.92 10.86
C THR A 73 -15.52 -5.37 9.67
N ASN A 74 -16.85 -5.41 9.72
CA ASN A 74 -17.73 -4.82 8.71
C ASN A 74 -17.66 -3.29 8.71
N GLY A 75 -17.66 -2.64 9.87
CA GLY A 75 -17.50 -1.19 10.00
C GLY A 75 -16.16 -0.72 9.44
N PHE A 76 -15.07 -1.44 9.73
CA PHE A 76 -13.76 -1.14 9.17
C PHE A 76 -13.73 -1.26 7.64
N ARG A 77 -14.38 -2.28 7.06
CA ARG A 77 -14.51 -2.44 5.60
C ARG A 77 -15.25 -1.26 4.96
N ILE A 78 -16.34 -0.78 5.58
CA ILE A 78 -17.09 0.38 5.08
C ILE A 78 -16.22 1.64 5.12
N ALA A 79 -15.56 1.91 6.25
CA ALA A 79 -14.68 3.07 6.40
C ALA A 79 -13.51 3.04 5.39
N GLY A 80 -12.85 1.89 5.24
CA GLY A 80 -11.80 1.69 4.25
C GLY A 80 -12.30 1.93 2.82
N GLY A 81 -13.50 1.45 2.49
CA GLY A 81 -14.15 1.71 1.20
C GLY A 81 -14.39 3.20 0.95
N ILE A 82 -14.86 3.95 1.95
CA ILE A 82 -15.07 5.41 1.85
C ILE A 82 -13.73 6.13 1.63
N ILE A 83 -12.67 5.72 2.33
CA ILE A 83 -11.34 6.31 2.17
C ILE A 83 -10.82 6.07 0.74
N ILE A 84 -10.92 4.84 0.23
CA ILE A 84 -10.48 4.51 -1.14
C ILE A 84 -11.30 5.28 -2.17
N LEU A 85 -12.62 5.40 -1.97
CA LEU A 85 -13.50 6.19 -2.83
C LEU A 85 -13.06 7.65 -2.86
N LYS A 86 -12.77 8.25 -1.69
CA LYS A 86 -12.27 9.62 -1.58
C LYS A 86 -10.93 9.79 -2.30
N ILE A 87 -9.99 8.87 -2.11
CA ILE A 87 -8.69 8.91 -2.80
C ILE A 87 -8.91 8.89 -4.32
N GLY A 88 -9.74 7.99 -4.83
CA GLY A 88 -10.07 7.94 -6.25
C GLY A 88 -10.73 9.23 -6.77
N TYR A 89 -11.64 9.81 -5.98
CA TYR A 89 -12.28 11.09 -6.30
C TYR A 89 -11.29 12.25 -6.33
N ASP A 90 -10.39 12.34 -5.34
CA ASP A 90 -9.33 13.36 -5.28
C ASP A 90 -8.37 13.22 -6.48
N MET A 91 -8.08 11.99 -6.92
CA MET A 91 -7.29 11.73 -8.13
C MET A 91 -7.97 12.24 -9.40
N LEU A 92 -9.30 12.08 -9.54
CA LEU A 92 -10.06 12.62 -10.69
C LEU A 92 -10.07 14.14 -10.72
N GLN A 93 -10.01 14.79 -9.55
CA GLN A 93 -9.90 16.24 -9.44
C GLN A 93 -8.47 16.75 -9.67
N ALA A 94 -7.50 15.87 -9.95
CA ALA A 94 -6.06 16.18 -10.03
C ALA A 94 -5.54 16.94 -8.79
N LYS A 95 -6.19 16.77 -7.64
CA LYS A 95 -5.71 17.28 -6.36
C LYS A 95 -4.65 16.32 -5.85
N TYR A 96 -3.42 16.49 -6.32
CA TYR A 96 -2.29 15.82 -5.73
C TYR A 96 -2.17 16.30 -4.27
N THR A 97 -2.27 15.37 -3.32
CA THR A 97 -1.97 15.63 -1.91
C THR A 97 -0.67 16.44 -1.84
N HIS A 98 -0.71 17.60 -1.15
CA HIS A 98 0.46 18.44 -0.94
C HIS A 98 1.57 17.59 -0.29
N ILE A 99 2.48 17.06 -1.11
CA ILE A 99 3.76 16.59 -0.64
C ILE A 99 4.45 17.86 -0.16
N LYS A 100 4.74 17.98 1.13
CA LYS A 100 5.66 18.99 1.64
C LYS A 100 7.00 18.74 0.93
N ILE A 101 7.21 19.43 -0.18
CA ILE A 101 8.53 19.54 -0.78
C ILE A 101 9.28 20.46 0.19
N ASN A 102 10.29 19.93 0.87
CA ASN A 102 11.18 20.78 1.64
C ASN A 102 11.86 21.74 0.66
N GLU A 103 11.65 23.04 0.84
CA GLU A 103 12.18 24.10 -0.03
C GLU A 103 13.72 24.08 -0.13
N GLU A 104 14.39 23.41 0.82
CA GLU A 104 15.85 23.23 0.86
C GLU A 104 16.40 22.38 -0.31
N GLU A 105 15.62 21.48 -0.93
CA GLU A 105 16.08 20.70 -2.08
C GLU A 105 16.14 21.52 -3.39
N ILE A 106 15.45 22.66 -3.48
CA ILE A 106 15.38 23.48 -4.70
C ILE A 106 16.60 24.42 -4.82
N GLN A 107 17.25 24.78 -3.71
CA GLN A 107 18.39 25.71 -3.72
C GLN A 107 19.72 25.11 -4.21
N HIS A 108 19.78 23.79 -4.45
CA HIS A 108 21.00 23.09 -4.87
C HIS A 108 20.96 22.52 -6.29
N VAL A 109 19.95 22.90 -7.10
CA VAL A 109 19.88 22.61 -8.55
C VAL A 109 20.19 23.89 -9.32
#